data_AF-A0A0F9JSP2-F1
#
_entry.id   AF-A0A0F9JSP2-F1
#
_cell.length_a   1.000
_cell.length_b   1.000
_cell.length_c   1.000
_cell.angle_alpha   90.00
_cell.angle_beta   90.00
_cell.angle_gamma   90.00
#
_symmetry.space_group_name_H-M   'P 1'
#
loop_
_entity.id
_entity.type
_entity.pdbx_description
1 polymer ?
#
loop_
_entity_poly.entity_id
_entity_poly.type
_entity_poly.pdbx_seq_one_letter_code
_entity_poly.pdbx_strand_id
1 'polypeptide(L)'
;MSERLSIVIPSEMNVDLEKLQKILKMDKSTVIRHLLSKSIREVKIETFLNEYRKGKLSLGKAAELAGVNLWELLNKAGKIKFN
;
A
#
# COMPACT_ATOMS: atom_id res chain seq x y z
N MET A 1 20.43 0.75 -1.15
CA MET A 1 20.71 1.86 -2.09
C MET A 1 19.51 2.77 -2.12
N SER A 2 19.69 4.09 -2.23
CA SER A 2 18.60 5.07 -2.31
C SER A 2 18.67 5.82 -3.63
N GLU A 3 17.53 6.00 -4.29
CA GLU A 3 17.40 6.75 -5.54
C GLU A 3 16.61 8.04 -5.31
N ARG A 4 16.91 9.09 -6.08
CA ARG A 4 16.20 10.36 -6.02
C ARG A 4 15.02 10.33 -7.01
N LEU A 5 13.84 10.67 -6.50
CA LEU A 5 12.63 10.85 -7.29
C LEU A 5 12.18 12.31 -7.21
N SER A 6 11.95 12.94 -8.36
CA SER A 6 11.34 14.28 -8.47
C SER A 6 9.96 14.14 -9.11
N ILE A 7 8.93 14.72 -8.47
CA ILE A 7 7.55 14.68 -8.95
C ILE A 7 6.92 16.08 -8.86
N VAL A 8 6.02 16.37 -9.80
CA VAL A 8 5.12 17.53 -9.73
C VAL A 8 3.82 17.07 -9.07
N ILE A 9 3.36 17.79 -8.06
CA ILE A 9 2.13 17.48 -7.33
C ILE A 9 1.17 18.68 -7.35
N PRO A 10 -0.15 18.44 -7.28
CA PRO A 10 -1.13 19.50 -7.08
C PRO A 10 -0.87 20.27 -5.78
N SER A 11 -1.20 21.57 -5.77
CA SER A 11 -1.03 22.43 -4.58
C SER A 11 -1.80 21.91 -3.37
N GLU A 12 -3.01 21.40 -3.58
CA GLU A 12 -3.86 20.79 -2.53
C GLU A 12 -3.16 19.60 -1.84
N MET A 13 -2.50 18.74 -2.62
CA MET A 13 -1.74 17.61 -2.09
C MET A 13 -0.57 18.10 -1.22
N ASN A 14 0.09 19.19 -1.62
CA ASN A 14 1.18 19.75 -0.81
C ASN A 14 0.68 20.25 0.55
N VAL A 15 -0.48 20.90 0.58
CA VAL A 15 -1.12 21.38 1.82
C VAL A 15 -1.39 20.22 2.79
N ASP A 16 -1.89 19.09 2.28
CA ASP A 16 -2.17 17.92 3.13
C ASP A 16 -0.88 17.23 3.61
N LEU A 17 0.16 17.17 2.78
CA LEU A 17 1.47 16.68 3.20
C LEU A 17 2.09 17.55 4.32
N GLU A 18 1.89 18.86 4.30
CA GLU A 18 2.35 19.77 5.36
C GLU A 18 1.59 19.55 6.67
N LYS A 19 0.27 19.31 6.61
CA LYS A 19 -0.52 18.93 7.80
C LYS A 19 -0.03 17.61 8.37
N LEU A 20 0.20 16.61 7.52
CA LEU A 20 0.66 15.28 7.94
C LEU A 20 2.06 15.32 8.56
N GLN A 21 2.97 16.17 8.08
CA GLN A 21 4.27 16.38 8.73
C GLN A 21 4.12 16.82 10.18
N LYS A 22 3.19 17.75 10.47
CA LYS A 22 2.92 18.23 11.84
C LYS A 22 2.31 17.13 12.72
N ILE A 23 1.36 16.37 12.19
CA ILE A 23 0.68 15.28 12.93
C ILE A 23 1.64 14.15 13.24
N LEU A 24 2.40 13.69 12.24
CA LEU A 24 3.29 12.54 12.35
C LEU A 24 4.67 12.89 12.94
N LYS A 25 4.98 14.19 13.08
CA LYS A 25 6.28 14.70 13.53
C LYS A 25 7.44 14.15 12.69
N MET A 26 7.27 14.18 11.37
CA MET A 26 8.22 13.65 10.39
C MET A 26 8.53 14.71 9.34
N ASP A 27 9.73 14.66 8.75
CA ASP A 27 10.05 15.49 7.60
C ASP A 27 9.23 15.08 6.36
N LYS A 28 9.09 16.01 5.41
CA LYS A 28 8.31 15.81 4.18
C LYS A 28 8.69 14.53 3.43
N SER A 29 9.98 14.24 3.30
CA SER A 29 10.44 13.08 2.54
C SER A 29 10.09 11.77 3.26
N THR A 30 10.14 11.76 4.59
CA THR A 30 9.74 10.60 5.40
C THR A 30 8.24 10.37 5.36
N VAL A 31 7.42 11.43 5.43
CA VAL A 31 5.96 11.31 5.26
C VAL A 31 5.63 10.75 3.87
N ILE A 32 6.22 11.30 2.81
CA ILE A 32 5.97 10.84 1.44
C ILE A 32 6.35 9.36 1.29
N ARG A 33 7.55 8.95 1.74
CA ARG A 33 7.98 7.54 1.68
C ARG A 33 7.03 6.64 2.46
N HIS A 34 6.64 7.03 3.68
CA HIS A 34 5.71 6.26 4.51
C HIS A 34 4.36 6.04 3.81
N LEU A 35 3.80 7.10 3.24
CA LEU A 35 2.54 7.02 2.49
C LEU A 35 2.68 6.16 1.23
N LEU A 36 3.73 6.38 0.44
CA LEU A 36 3.99 5.60 -0.77
C LEU A 36 4.21 4.12 -0.47
N SER A 37 4.97 3.76 0.56
CA SER A 37 5.18 2.37 0.96
C SER A 37 3.86 1.68 1.35
N LYS A 38 2.98 2.39 2.07
CA LYS A 38 1.64 1.88 2.39
C LYS A 38 0.80 1.68 1.13
N SER A 39 0.77 2.66 0.24
CA SER A 39 0.00 2.58 -1.00
C SER A 39 0.50 1.46 -1.93
N ILE A 40 1.82 1.32 -2.12
CA ILE A 40 2.41 0.25 -2.93
C ILE A 40 1.99 -1.12 -2.38
N ARG A 41 2.03 -1.29 -1.06
CA ARG A 41 1.62 -2.54 -0.41
C ARG A 41 0.15 -2.85 -0.68
N GLU A 42 -0.74 -1.89 -0.50
CA GLU A 42 -2.18 -2.08 -0.73
C GLU A 42 -2.48 -2.40 -2.20
N VAL A 43 -1.89 -1.65 -3.14
CA VAL A 43 -2.04 -1.91 -4.58
C VAL A 43 -1.55 -3.31 -4.96
N LYS A 44 -0.43 -3.78 -4.39
CA LYS A 44 0.05 -5.14 -4.61
C LYS A 44 -0.97 -6.18 -4.14
N ILE A 45 -1.49 -6.02 -2.92
CA ILE A 45 -2.50 -6.92 -2.35
C ILE A 45 -3.73 -6.96 -3.26
N GLU A 46 -4.29 -5.82 -3.63
CA GLU A 46 -5.48 -5.73 -4.49
C GLU A 46 -5.23 -6.37 -5.87
N THR A 47 -4.08 -6.08 -6.47
CA THR A 47 -3.71 -6.61 -7.79
C THR A 47 -3.68 -8.13 -7.80
N PHE A 48 -2.94 -8.75 -6.89
CA PHE A 48 -2.79 -10.21 -6.89
C PHE A 48 -4.02 -10.93 -6.34
N LEU A 49 -4.77 -10.29 -5.43
CA LEU A 49 -6.06 -10.79 -5.00
C LEU A 49 -7.08 -10.81 -6.14
N ASN A 50 -7.08 -9.81 -7.02
CA ASN A 50 -7.93 -9.79 -8.20
C ASN A 50 -7.56 -10.91 -9.19
N GLU A 51 -6.27 -11.18 -9.40
CA GLU A 51 -5.84 -12.29 -10.25
C GLU A 51 -6.20 -13.66 -9.64
N TYR A 52 -6.16 -13.81 -8.30
CA TYR A 52 -6.73 -14.98 -7.61
C TYR A 52 -8.24 -15.10 -7.86
N ARG A 53 -9.01 -14.02 -7.71
CA ARG A 53 -10.47 -14.02 -7.94
C ARG A 53 -10.85 -14.37 -9.39
N LYS A 54 -9.99 -14.05 -10.35
CA LYS A 54 -10.14 -14.45 -11.77
C LYS A 54 -9.73 -15.92 -12.03
N GLY A 55 -9.31 -16.66 -11.02
CA GLY A 55 -8.84 -18.05 -11.15
C GLY A 55 -7.46 -18.19 -11.80
N LYS A 56 -6.71 -17.11 -11.97
CA LYS A 56 -5.40 -17.12 -12.67
C LYS A 56 -4.25 -17.49 -11.75
N LEU A 57 -4.39 -17.26 -10.45
CA LEU A 57 -3.40 -17.60 -9.43
C LEU A 57 -4.06 -18.44 -8.35
N SER A 58 -3.29 -19.33 -7.72
CA SER A 58 -3.69 -19.89 -6.43
C SER A 58 -3.61 -18.81 -5.35
N LEU A 59 -4.37 -18.98 -4.26
CA LEU A 59 -4.35 -18.05 -3.13
C LEU A 59 -2.94 -17.91 -2.54
N GLY A 60 -2.21 -19.02 -2.41
CA GLY A 60 -0.81 -19.03 -1.96
C GLY A 60 0.11 -18.22 -2.87
N LYS A 61 -0.02 -18.39 -4.20
CA LYS A 61 0.79 -17.64 -5.15
C LYS A 61 0.46 -16.16 -5.15
N ALA A 62 -0.80 -15.80 -4.99
CA ALA A 62 -1.21 -14.41 -4.83
C ALA A 62 -0.62 -13.77 -3.56
N ALA A 63 -0.55 -14.51 -2.45
CA ALA A 63 0.00 -14.00 -1.18
C ALA A 63 1.50 -13.76 -1.29
N GLU A 64 2.23 -14.72 -1.88
CA GLU A 64 3.66 -14.62 -2.18
C GLU A 64 3.95 -13.37 -3.02
N LEU A 65 3.24 -13.18 -4.14
CA LEU A 65 3.47 -12.05 -5.04
C LEU A 65 3.08 -10.70 -4.41
N ALA A 66 2.00 -10.67 -3.63
CA ALA A 66 1.61 -9.50 -2.84
C ALA A 66 2.66 -9.16 -1.76
N GLY A 67 3.45 -10.12 -1.32
CA GLY A 67 4.42 -9.94 -0.23
C GLY A 67 3.74 -9.91 1.13
N VAL A 68 2.66 -10.68 1.29
CA VAL A 68 1.93 -10.85 2.55
C VAL A 68 1.81 -12.34 2.88
N ASN A 69 1.53 -12.66 4.14
CA ASN A 69 1.22 -14.03 4.49
C ASN A 69 -0.18 -14.43 3.99
N LEU A 70 -0.44 -15.73 3.96
CA LEU A 70 -1.69 -16.28 3.44
C LEU A 70 -2.93 -15.76 4.19
N TRP A 71 -2.84 -15.64 5.52
CA TRP A 71 -3.94 -15.18 6.39
C TRP A 71 -4.34 -13.74 6.11
N GLU A 72 -3.36 -12.86 5.89
CA GLU A 72 -3.63 -11.48 5.54
C GLU A 72 -4.32 -11.37 4.18
N LEU A 73 -3.86 -12.13 3.18
CA LEU A 73 -4.54 -12.15 1.89
C LEU A 73 -5.96 -12.70 2.00
N LEU A 74 -6.18 -13.74 2.82
CA LEU A 74 -7.51 -14.27 3.11
C LEU A 74 -8.44 -13.24 3.75
N ASN A 75 -7.95 -12.50 4.75
CA ASN A 75 -8.70 -11.42 5.40
C ASN A 75 -9.06 -10.30 4.41
N LYS A 76 -8.21 -10.06 3.40
CA LYS A 76 -8.49 -9.12 2.30
C LYS A 76 -9.42 -9.73 1.25
N ALA A 77 -9.36 -11.04 1.03
CA ALA A 77 -10.17 -11.78 0.06
C ALA A 77 -11.65 -11.84 0.44
N GLY A 78 -11.93 -12.09 1.73
CA GLY A 78 -13.26 -12.02 2.32
C GLY A 78 -13.16 -11.25 3.63
N LYS A 79 -14.01 -10.24 3.82
CA LYS A 79 -14.14 -9.51 5.09
C LYS A 79 -14.51 -10.49 6.22
N ILE A 80 -13.53 -11.17 6.80
CA ILE A 80 -13.71 -11.90 8.06
C ILE A 80 -13.81 -10.80 9.13
N LYS A 81 -15.04 -10.35 9.39
CA LYS A 81 -15.36 -9.68 10.64
C LYS A 81 -15.29 -10.77 11.71
N PHE A 82 -14.19 -10.82 12.45
CA PHE A 82 -14.28 -11.33 13.80
C PHE A 82 -15.11 -10.29 14.58
N ASN A 83 -16.40 -10.60 14.78
CA ASN A 83 -17.19 -9.97 15.83
C ASN A 83 -16.59 -10.33 17.18
#